data_AF-N1U8M6-F1
#
_entry.id   AF-N1U8M6-F1
#
_cell.length_a   1.000
_cell.length_b   1.000
_cell.length_c   1.000
_cell.angle_alpha   90.00
_cell.angle_beta   90.00
_cell.angle_gamma   90.00
#
_symmetry.space_group_name_H-M   'P 1'
#
loop_
_entity.id
_entity.type
_entity.pdbx_description
1 polymer ?
#
loop_
_entity_poly.entity_id
_entity_poly.type
_entity_poly.pdbx_seq_one_letter_code
_entity_poly.pdbx_strand_id
1 'polypeptide(L)'
;MRKVLKFAVRKQIQAGKTFHYFLSDNDSIFGKRFTKYLERIGIKHKKTSLCSPWQNCYAERWVKTCRNEFLDFFIPLNQYHLEKKLEEFIHFYNHHRTHLALNKDSPVSSPVLIRSSDGSAKLVSTPVLGGLYHIYSYEDAA
;
A
#
# COMPACT_ATOMS: atom_id res chain seq x y z
N MET A 1 0.29 15.00 7.93
CA MET A 1 1.55 15.10 7.15
C MET A 1 2.82 14.76 7.94
N ARG A 2 3.26 15.55 8.93
CA ARG A 2 4.55 15.32 9.61
C ARG A 2 4.71 13.93 10.26
N LYS A 3 3.65 13.41 10.89
CA LYS A 3 3.64 12.05 11.48
C LYS A 3 3.74 10.96 10.41
N VAL A 4 2.93 11.06 9.35
CA VAL A 4 2.92 10.12 8.20
C VAL A 4 4.27 10.09 7.51
N LEU A 5 4.88 11.26 7.26
CA LEU A 5 6.18 11.33 6.60
C LEU A 5 7.30 10.79 7.50
N LYS A 6 7.28 11.09 8.81
CA LYS A 6 8.20 10.46 9.76
C LYS A 6 8.05 8.95 9.77
N PHE A 7 6.83 8.44 9.71
CA PHE A 7 6.55 7.01 9.70
C PHE A 7 7.09 6.35 8.43
N ALA A 8 6.77 6.90 7.24
CA ALA A 8 7.24 6.39 5.95
C ALA A 8 8.78 6.39 5.88
N VAL A 9 9.41 7.52 6.20
CA VAL A 9 10.88 7.65 6.21
C VAL A 9 11.52 6.65 7.19
N ARG A 10 10.97 6.49 8.40
CA ARG A 10 11.49 5.52 9.39
C ARG A 10 11.35 4.08 8.92
N LYS A 11 10.17 3.69 8.43
CA LYS A 11 9.89 2.32 7.96
C LYS A 11 10.80 1.91 6.82
N GLN A 12 11.15 2.83 5.93
CA GLN A 12 11.99 2.47 4.79
C GLN A 12 13.50 2.62 5.03
N ILE A 13 13.94 3.49 5.94
CA ILE A 13 15.31 3.41 6.49
C ILE A 13 15.51 2.03 7.14
N GLN A 14 14.53 1.54 7.89
CA GLN A 14 14.55 0.20 8.48
C GLN A 14 14.58 -0.93 7.43
N ALA A 15 14.09 -0.66 6.22
CA ALA A 15 14.14 -1.59 5.08
C ALA A 15 15.42 -1.43 4.21
N GLY A 16 16.39 -0.61 4.62
CA GLY A 16 17.66 -0.42 3.90
C GLY A 16 17.54 0.32 2.56
N LYS A 17 16.41 0.99 2.28
CA LYS A 17 16.19 1.72 1.02
C LYS A 17 16.47 3.22 1.18
N THR A 18 17.18 3.80 0.22
CA THR A 18 17.47 5.25 0.16
C THR A 18 16.47 5.97 -0.75
N PHE A 19 15.89 7.08 -0.28
CA PHE A 19 14.95 7.89 -1.06
C PHE A 19 15.61 9.22 -1.39
N HIS A 20 15.77 9.48 -2.68
CA HIS A 20 16.39 10.72 -3.13
C HIS A 20 15.36 11.80 -3.49
N TYR A 21 14.14 11.39 -3.83
CA TYR A 21 13.10 12.29 -4.33
C TYR A 21 11.74 12.00 -3.70
N PHE A 22 10.97 13.05 -3.44
CA PHE A 22 9.54 12.99 -3.13
C PHE A 22 8.80 13.77 -4.21
N LEU A 23 7.84 13.14 -4.88
CA LEU A 23 7.00 13.77 -5.89
C LEU A 23 5.64 14.10 -5.29
N SER A 24 5.16 15.33 -5.46
CA SER A 24 3.81 15.75 -5.07
C SER A 24 3.15 16.59 -6.16
N ASP A 25 1.83 16.77 -6.03
CA ASP A 25 1.14 17.82 -6.76
C ASP A 25 1.43 19.22 -6.16
N ASN A 26 0.71 20.22 -6.63
CA ASN A 26 0.85 21.60 -6.19
C ASN A 26 -0.04 21.96 -4.99
N ASP A 27 -0.65 21.00 -4.29
CA ASP A 27 -1.48 21.28 -3.13
C ASP A 27 -0.69 22.07 -2.05
N SER A 28 -1.37 23.02 -1.43
CA SER A 28 -0.89 23.83 -0.31
C SER A 28 -0.30 23.01 0.84
N ILE A 29 -0.78 21.78 1.08
CA ILE A 29 -0.24 20.88 2.11
C ILE A 29 1.23 20.51 1.85
N PHE A 30 1.65 20.53 0.57
CA PHE A 30 3.03 20.32 0.11
C PHE A 30 3.76 21.66 -0.12
N GLY A 31 3.41 22.69 0.65
CA GLY A 31 4.04 24.01 0.56
C GLY A 31 5.49 24.09 1.05
N LYS A 32 6.06 25.30 1.07
CA LYS A 32 7.48 25.58 1.38
C LYS A 32 7.97 24.93 2.69
N ARG A 33 7.14 24.89 3.73
CA ARG A 33 7.48 24.29 5.03
C ARG A 33 7.75 22.79 4.92
N PHE A 34 6.99 22.11 4.07
CA PHE A 34 7.14 20.67 3.81
C PHE A 34 8.39 20.40 2.99
N THR A 35 8.64 21.18 1.92
CA THR A 35 9.88 21.13 1.13
C THR A 35 11.12 21.25 2.02
N LYS A 36 11.18 22.28 2.87
CA LYS A 36 12.31 22.49 3.79
C LYS A 36 12.53 21.34 4.76
N TYR A 37 11.46 20.64 5.16
CA TYR A 37 11.56 19.47 6.03
C TYR A 37 12.17 18.28 5.30
N LEU A 38 11.72 18.01 4.06
CA LEU A 38 12.27 16.95 3.22
C LEU A 38 13.75 17.17 2.90
N GLU A 39 14.11 18.38 2.51
CA GLU A 39 15.51 18.72 2.18
C GLU A 39 16.43 18.56 3.38
N ARG A 40 15.95 18.90 4.60
CA ARG A 40 16.71 18.70 5.84
C ARG A 40 17.01 17.23 6.14
N ILE A 41 16.16 16.31 5.69
CA ILE A 41 16.37 14.86 5.83
C ILE A 41 16.99 14.23 4.58
N GLY A 42 17.53 15.05 3.66
CA GLY A 42 18.24 14.60 2.47
C GLY A 42 17.36 14.20 1.29
N ILE A 43 16.06 14.51 1.32
CA ILE A 43 15.10 14.15 0.26
C ILE A 43 14.77 15.38 -0.58
N LYS A 44 14.99 15.31 -1.90
CA LYS A 44 14.65 16.40 -2.83
C LYS A 44 13.15 16.41 -3.11
N HIS A 45 12.49 17.53 -2.87
CA HIS A 45 11.08 17.69 -3.21
C HIS A 45 10.92 18.10 -4.68
N LYS A 46 10.14 17.33 -5.44
CA LYS A 46 9.74 17.60 -6.82
C LYS A 46 8.24 17.79 -6.88
N LYS A 47 7.80 18.81 -7.61
CA LYS A 47 6.39 19.06 -7.87
C LYS A 47 6.06 18.71 -9.30
N THR A 48 4.84 18.24 -9.52
CA THR A 48 4.29 18.16 -10.87
C THR A 48 4.17 19.56 -11.48
N SER A 49 4.18 19.62 -12.80
CA SER A 49 3.81 20.80 -13.56
C SER A 49 2.38 21.22 -13.21
N LEU A 50 2.10 22.52 -13.37
CA LEU A 50 0.76 23.05 -13.12
C LEU A 50 -0.27 22.34 -14.02
N CYS A 51 -1.44 22.05 -13.44
CA CYS A 51 -2.55 21.38 -14.13
C CYS A 51 -2.18 20.06 -14.82
N SER A 52 -1.19 19.33 -14.29
CA SER A 52 -0.64 18.12 -14.90
C SER A 52 -0.85 16.85 -14.05
N PRO A 53 -2.10 16.39 -13.82
CA PRO A 53 -2.40 15.28 -12.91
C PRO A 53 -1.77 13.94 -13.37
N TRP A 54 -1.55 13.75 -14.67
CA TRP A 54 -0.93 12.54 -15.21
C TRP A 54 0.50 12.31 -14.71
N GLN A 55 1.20 13.35 -14.25
CA GLN A 55 2.54 13.21 -13.69
C GLN A 55 2.55 12.58 -12.29
N ASN A 56 1.40 12.53 -11.62
CA ASN A 56 1.22 11.86 -10.32
C ASN A 56 0.52 10.49 -10.46
N CYS A 57 0.60 9.86 -11.64
CA CYS A 57 -0.21 8.71 -12.02
C CYS A 57 -0.20 7.54 -11.01
N TYR A 58 0.93 7.26 -10.36
CA TYR A 58 1.03 6.18 -9.39
C TYR A 58 0.18 6.43 -8.14
N ALA A 59 0.26 7.63 -7.55
CA ALA A 59 -0.53 7.97 -6.38
C ALA A 59 -2.03 8.02 -6.73
N GLU A 60 -2.38 8.64 -7.86
CA GLU A 60 -3.75 8.68 -8.35
C GLU A 60 -4.32 7.28 -8.59
N ARG A 61 -3.54 6.40 -9.25
CA ARG A 61 -3.95 5.03 -9.52
C ARG A 61 -4.16 4.25 -8.24
N TRP A 62 -3.29 4.44 -7.25
CA TRP A 62 -3.40 3.80 -5.95
C TRP A 62 -4.67 4.24 -5.20
N VAL A 63 -4.93 5.55 -5.12
CA VAL A 63 -6.15 6.09 -4.47
C VAL A 63 -7.40 5.59 -5.17
N LYS A 64 -7.44 5.61 -6.49
CA LYS A 64 -8.56 5.07 -7.28
C LYS A 64 -8.78 3.58 -7.01
N THR A 65 -7.71 2.80 -6.93
CA THR A 65 -7.82 1.38 -6.55
C THR A 65 -8.38 1.21 -5.14
N CYS A 66 -7.83 1.91 -4.15
CA CYS A 66 -8.33 1.85 -2.78
C CYS A 66 -9.83 2.20 -2.68
N ARG A 67 -10.26 3.19 -3.45
CA ARG A 67 -11.68 3.55 -3.52
C ARG A 67 -12.53 2.44 -4.12
N ASN A 68 -12.21 2.05 -5.35
CA ASN A 68 -13.01 1.11 -6.14
C ASN A 68 -13.03 -0.31 -5.59
N GLU A 69 -11.99 -0.70 -4.85
CA GLU A 69 -11.82 -2.08 -4.36
C GLU A 69 -12.11 -2.23 -2.87
N PHE A 70 -12.18 -1.14 -2.12
CA PHE A 70 -12.43 -1.21 -0.68
C PHE A 70 -13.46 -0.16 -0.23
N LEU A 71 -13.17 1.13 -0.39
CA LEU A 71 -13.99 2.17 0.25
C LEU A 71 -15.41 2.27 -0.32
N ASP A 72 -15.63 1.89 -1.58
CA ASP A 72 -16.98 1.87 -2.17
C ASP A 72 -17.87 0.76 -1.58
N PHE A 73 -17.28 -0.26 -0.94
CA PHE A 73 -18.00 -1.37 -0.29
C PHE A 73 -17.99 -1.32 1.24
N PHE A 74 -17.36 -0.29 1.81
CA PHE A 74 -17.11 -0.20 3.25
C PHE A 74 -17.73 1.06 3.85
N ILE A 75 -18.55 0.87 4.89
CA ILE A 75 -19.12 1.96 5.66
C ILE A 75 -18.31 2.16 6.95
N PRO A 76 -17.52 3.24 7.07
CA PRO A 76 -16.75 3.50 8.28
C PRO A 76 -17.69 3.90 9.43
N LEU A 77 -17.55 3.22 10.57
CA LEU A 77 -18.32 3.54 11.79
C LEU A 77 -17.72 4.73 12.54
N ASN A 78 -16.40 4.85 12.50
CA ASN A 78 -15.63 5.96 13.07
C ASN A 78 -14.23 6.00 12.45
N GLN A 79 -13.43 7.01 12.80
CA GLN A 79 -12.07 7.18 12.27
C GLN A 79 -11.17 5.97 12.56
N TYR A 80 -11.21 5.44 13.78
CA TYR A 80 -10.38 4.29 14.16
C TYR A 80 -10.71 3.05 13.32
N HIS A 81 -12.01 2.79 13.10
CA HIS A 81 -12.45 1.68 12.26
C HIS A 81 -11.94 1.84 10.82
N LEU A 82 -12.03 3.05 10.26
CA LEU A 82 -11.49 3.35 8.94
C LEU A 82 -9.97 3.13 8.88
N GLU A 83 -9.22 3.67 9.83
CA GLU A 83 -7.76 3.54 9.86
C GLU A 83 -7.34 2.07 9.96
N LYS A 84 -7.99 1.28 10.81
CA LYS A 84 -7.71 -0.15 10.95
C LYS A 84 -7.99 -0.95 9.68
N LYS A 85 -9.12 -0.69 9.02
CA LYS A 85 -9.47 -1.38 7.78
C LYS A 85 -8.62 -0.90 6.60
N LEU A 86 -8.21 0.36 6.59
CA LEU A 86 -7.26 0.86 5.60
C LEU A 86 -5.86 0.24 5.77
N GLU A 87 -5.38 0.04 7.01
CA GLU A 87 -4.14 -0.71 7.29
C GLU A 87 -4.22 -2.15 6.76
N GLU A 88 -5.34 -2.83 7.00
CA GLU A 88 -5.62 -4.18 6.48
C GLU A 88 -5.62 -4.20 4.93
N PHE A 89 -6.29 -3.23 4.29
CA PHE A 89 -6.28 -3.11 2.82
C PHE A 89 -4.89 -2.83 2.27
N ILE A 90 -4.09 -1.96 2.90
CA ILE A 90 -2.71 -1.68 2.50
C ILE A 90 -1.86 -2.95 2.57
N HIS A 91 -2.02 -3.76 3.62
CA HIS A 91 -1.31 -5.02 3.74
C HIS A 91 -1.71 -5.98 2.62
N PHE A 92 -3.01 -6.17 2.39
CA PHE A 92 -3.54 -6.97 1.29
C PHE A 92 -3.03 -6.50 -0.08
N TYR A 93 -3.08 -5.19 -0.35
CA TYR A 93 -2.63 -4.59 -1.61
C TYR A 93 -1.15 -4.91 -1.92
N ASN A 94 -0.30 -4.87 -0.90
CA ASN A 94 1.13 -5.05 -1.06
C ASN A 94 1.58 -6.52 -1.06
N HIS A 95 0.87 -7.42 -0.39
CA HIS A 95 1.33 -8.80 -0.18
C HIS A 95 0.51 -9.86 -0.92
N HIS A 96 -0.72 -9.54 -1.35
CA HIS A 96 -1.65 -10.55 -1.86
C HIS A 96 -2.39 -10.13 -3.14
N ARG A 97 -2.71 -8.83 -3.29
CA ARG A 97 -3.38 -8.34 -4.49
C ARG A 97 -2.47 -8.54 -5.70
N THR A 98 -2.97 -9.24 -6.71
CA THR A 98 -2.25 -9.49 -7.96
C THR A 98 -2.21 -8.25 -8.84
N HIS A 99 -1.07 -7.97 -9.48
CA HIS A 99 -0.91 -6.85 -10.41
C HIS A 99 -0.47 -7.36 -11.79
N LEU A 100 -1.23 -7.02 -12.84
CA LEU A 100 -0.90 -7.43 -14.22
C LEU A 100 0.48 -6.95 -14.66
N ALA A 101 0.88 -5.74 -14.27
CA ALA A 101 2.20 -5.19 -14.56
C ALA A 101 3.36 -5.93 -13.86
N LEU A 102 3.06 -6.77 -12.87
CA LEU A 102 4.02 -7.58 -12.11
C LEU A 102 3.84 -9.07 -12.41
N ASN A 103 3.42 -9.43 -13.63
CA ASN A 103 3.16 -10.83 -14.01
C ASN A 103 2.16 -11.54 -13.08
N LYS A 104 1.16 -10.81 -12.59
CA LYS A 104 0.17 -11.27 -11.60
C LYS A 104 0.74 -11.57 -10.21
N ASP A 105 1.98 -11.18 -9.91
CA ASP A 105 2.51 -11.15 -8.55
C ASP A 105 2.02 -9.89 -7.80
N SER A 106 2.31 -9.81 -6.51
CA SER A 106 2.07 -8.65 -5.66
C SER A 106 3.33 -7.78 -5.51
N PRO A 107 3.21 -6.52 -5.06
CA PRO A 107 4.35 -5.60 -4.91
C PRO A 107 5.45 -6.14 -3.98
N VAL A 108 5.06 -6.90 -2.96
CA VAL A 108 5.94 -7.68 -2.10
C VAL A 108 5.78 -9.13 -2.50
N SER A 109 6.69 -9.62 -3.34
CA SER A 109 6.63 -10.97 -3.90
C SER A 109 6.38 -12.01 -2.81
N SER A 110 5.43 -12.89 -3.08
CA SER A 110 5.01 -13.97 -2.19
C SER A 110 5.42 -15.31 -2.79
N PRO A 111 5.82 -16.29 -1.97
CA PRO A 111 6.17 -17.61 -2.48
C PRO A 111 4.96 -18.27 -3.15
N VAL A 112 5.21 -19.01 -4.22
CA VAL A 112 4.17 -19.81 -4.87
C VAL A 112 3.74 -20.91 -3.90
N LEU A 113 2.43 -20.99 -3.63
CA LEU A 113 1.86 -22.03 -2.79
C LEU A 113 1.88 -23.36 -3.54
N ILE A 114 2.69 -24.30 -3.04
CA ILE A 114 2.78 -25.66 -3.57
C ILE A 114 1.99 -26.57 -2.63
N ARG A 115 1.05 -27.33 -3.19
CA ARG A 115 0.32 -28.36 -2.43
C ARG A 115 1.26 -29.51 -2.12
N SER A 116 1.28 -29.98 -0.87
CA SER A 116 2.01 -31.19 -0.51
C SER A 116 1.43 -32.41 -1.23
N SER A 117 2.28 -33.24 -1.81
CA SER A 117 1.90 -34.38 -2.66
C SER A 117 1.39 -35.59 -1.87
N ASP A 118 1.72 -35.67 -0.59
CA ASP A 118 1.30 -36.70 0.37
C ASP A 118 -0.16 -36.55 0.84
N GLY A 119 -0.84 -35.48 0.42
CA GLY A 119 -2.23 -35.22 0.80
C GLY A 119 -2.41 -34.73 2.24
N SER A 120 -1.32 -34.49 2.99
CA SER A 120 -1.36 -34.01 4.37
C SER A 120 -1.74 -32.54 4.48
N ALA A 121 -1.67 -31.77 3.40
CA ALA A 121 -1.96 -30.34 3.41
C ALA A 121 -3.43 -30.02 3.04
N LYS A 122 -4.11 -29.25 3.88
CA LYS A 122 -5.45 -28.71 3.64
C LYS A 122 -5.37 -27.25 3.16
N LEU A 123 -6.15 -26.90 2.14
CA LEU A 123 -6.30 -25.52 1.70
C LEU A 123 -7.19 -24.75 2.68
N VAL A 124 -6.66 -23.69 3.26
CA VAL A 124 -7.36 -22.80 4.20
C VAL A 124 -7.63 -21.47 3.52
N SER A 125 -8.85 -20.96 3.69
CA SER A 125 -9.28 -19.67 3.20
C SER A 125 -9.43 -18.71 4.37
N THR A 126 -8.68 -17.61 4.35
CA THR A 126 -8.72 -16.57 5.39
C THR A 126 -9.42 -15.33 4.84
N PRO A 127 -10.52 -14.86 5.47
CA PRO A 127 -11.21 -13.66 5.02
C PRO A 127 -10.38 -12.41 5.32
N VAL A 128 -10.44 -11.45 4.40
CA VAL A 128 -9.79 -10.15 4.47
C VAL A 128 -10.84 -9.07 4.25
N LEU A 129 -10.75 -7.97 5.02
CA LEU A 129 -11.68 -6.84 5.01
C LEU A 129 -13.13 -7.27 5.28
N GLY A 130 -13.30 -8.17 6.25
CA GLY A 130 -14.63 -8.69 6.61
C GLY A 130 -15.22 -9.65 5.57
N GLY A 131 -14.37 -10.27 4.74
CA GLY A 131 -14.78 -11.24 3.72
C GLY A 131 -14.95 -10.65 2.32
N LEU A 132 -14.63 -9.36 2.12
CA LEU A 132 -14.60 -8.77 0.78
C LEU A 132 -13.57 -9.46 -0.13
N TYR A 133 -12.45 -9.89 0.48
CA TYR A 133 -11.43 -10.68 -0.17
C TYR A 133 -11.10 -11.92 0.65
N HIS A 134 -10.47 -12.90 0.01
CA HIS A 134 -9.95 -14.10 0.65
C HIS A 134 -8.50 -14.31 0.21
N ILE A 135 -7.66 -14.67 1.17
CA ILE A 135 -6.32 -15.20 0.91
C ILE A 135 -6.31 -16.69 1.23
N TYR A 136 -5.38 -17.40 0.60
CA TYR A 136 -5.32 -18.85 0.68
C TYR A 136 -3.94 -19.29 1.15
N SER A 137 -3.90 -20.34 1.94
CA SER A 137 -2.68 -21.00 2.42
C SER A 137 -2.90 -22.50 2.52
N TYR A 138 -1.82 -23.27 2.51
CA TYR A 138 -1.85 -24.68 2.90
C TYR A 138 -1.43 -24.79 4.36
N GLU A 139 -2.18 -25.57 5.14
CA GLU A 139 -1.87 -25.91 6.53
C GLU A 139 -1.85 -27.43 6.69
N ASP A 140 -1.03 -27.94 7.61
CA ASP A 140 -0.97 -29.37 7.91
C ASP A 140 -2.32 -29.83 8.45
N ALA A 141 -2.84 -30.94 7.91
CA ALA A 141 -4.05 -31.58 8.40
C ALA A 141 -3.76 -32.18 9.77
N ALA A 142 -4.48 -31.68 10.79
CA ALA A 142 -4.46 -32.21 12.15
C ALA A 142 -4.96 -33.67 12.21
#